data_AF-A0A3P9IZL3-F1
#
_entry.id   AF-A0A3P9IZL3-F1
#
_cell.length_a   1.000
_cell.length_b   1.000
_cell.length_c   1.000
_cell.angle_alpha   90.00
_cell.angle_beta   90.00
_cell.angle_gamma   90.00
#
_symmetry.space_group_name_H-M   'P 1'
#
loop_
_entity.id
_entity.type
_entity.pdbx_description
1 polymer ?
#
loop_
_entity_poly.entity_id
_entity_poly.type
_entity_poly.pdbx_seq_one_letter_code
_entity_poly.pdbx_strand_id
1 'polypeptide(L)'
;MFYTHLFTSKRGSLAKIWLAAHWEKRLTKPHVFECNLETTVREILSPKMKVGLRTSGHLLIGLVRIYSRKAKYLLADCTIALGKISTAFRPGQTDLCLGRVEATVKEITLTEDFTAFDVELPHPW
;
A
#
# COMPACT_ATOMS: atom_id res chain seq x y z
N MET A 1 -22.96 28.88 11.34
CA MET A 1 -22.68 27.47 11.03
C MET A 1 -22.21 27.36 9.57
N PHE A 2 -20.94 27.67 9.28
CA PHE A 2 -20.45 28.07 7.94
C PHE A 2 -19.45 27.10 7.27
N TYR A 3 -19.44 25.80 7.63
CA TYR A 3 -18.49 24.83 7.04
C TYR A 3 -19.13 23.77 6.15
N THR A 4 -20.44 23.85 5.89
CA THR A 4 -21.14 22.88 5.04
C THR A 4 -20.51 22.81 3.65
N HIS A 5 -20.12 23.93 3.04
CA HIS A 5 -19.50 23.91 1.71
C HIS A 5 -18.15 23.15 1.65
N LEU A 6 -17.35 23.17 2.72
CA LEU A 6 -16.08 22.42 2.79
C LEU A 6 -16.28 20.91 2.88
N PHE A 7 -17.34 20.48 3.57
CA PHE A 7 -17.54 19.06 3.91
C PHE A 7 -18.70 18.40 3.14
N THR A 8 -19.54 19.19 2.46
CA THR A 8 -20.70 18.72 1.66
C THR A 8 -20.34 18.47 0.19
N SER A 9 -19.25 19.04 -0.33
CA SER A 9 -18.77 18.66 -1.65
C SER A 9 -18.29 17.21 -1.61
N LYS A 10 -19.09 16.30 -2.16
CA LYS A 10 -18.86 14.84 -2.17
C LYS A 10 -17.50 14.43 -2.76
N ARG A 11 -16.78 15.34 -3.42
CA ARG A 11 -15.47 15.12 -4.07
C ARG A 11 -14.24 15.58 -3.28
N GLY A 12 -14.40 16.33 -2.18
CA GLY A 12 -13.24 16.82 -1.41
C GLY A 12 -12.59 15.73 -0.55
N SER A 13 -11.25 15.69 -0.52
CA SER A 13 -10.41 14.93 0.44
C SER A 13 -10.88 15.14 1.89
N LEU A 14 -11.12 16.40 2.27
CA LEU A 14 -11.63 16.78 3.59
C LEU A 14 -13.04 16.25 3.88
N ALA A 15 -13.90 16.12 2.87
CA ALA A 15 -15.24 15.56 3.03
C ALA A 15 -15.19 14.05 3.36
N LYS A 16 -14.29 13.30 2.70
CA LYS A 16 -14.07 11.87 3.01
C LYS A 16 -13.56 11.67 4.44
N ILE A 17 -12.67 12.56 4.91
CA ILE A 17 -12.11 12.55 6.27
C ILE A 17 -13.16 12.93 7.30
N TRP A 18 -13.96 13.96 7.00
CA TRP A 18 -15.08 14.37 7.84
C TRP A 18 -16.12 13.24 7.99
N LEU A 19 -16.41 12.53 6.89
CA LEU A 19 -17.25 11.34 6.90
C LEU A 19 -16.64 10.23 7.77
N ALA A 20 -15.34 9.98 7.67
CA ALA A 20 -14.65 8.99 8.50
C ALA A 20 -14.67 9.35 10.00
N ALA A 21 -14.65 10.65 10.32
CA ALA A 21 -14.73 11.12 11.71
C ALA A 21 -16.11 10.88 12.35
N HIS A 22 -17.20 11.03 11.60
CA HIS A 22 -18.57 11.03 12.16
C HIS A 22 -19.43 9.81 11.78
N TRP A 23 -19.19 9.20 10.62
CA TRP A 23 -20.00 8.10 10.07
C TRP A 23 -19.14 6.91 9.67
N GLU A 24 -18.45 6.32 10.65
CA GLU A 24 -17.54 5.20 10.43
C GLU A 24 -18.19 4.00 9.72
N LYS A 25 -19.45 3.70 10.04
CA LYS A 25 -20.21 2.59 9.44
C LYS A 25 -20.49 2.79 7.93
N ARG A 26 -20.42 4.03 7.42
CA ARG A 26 -20.64 4.35 5.99
C ARG A 26 -19.34 4.40 5.19
N LEU A 27 -18.18 4.22 5.82
CA LEU A 27 -16.89 4.29 5.15
C LEU A 27 -16.61 2.94 4.46
N THR A 28 -16.66 2.91 3.13
CA THR A 28 -16.40 1.69 2.34
C THR A 28 -14.91 1.54 2.01
N LYS A 29 -14.47 0.31 1.67
CA LYS A 29 -13.07 0.03 1.29
C LYS A 29 -12.57 0.96 0.17
N PRO A 30 -13.30 1.20 -0.95
CA PRO A 30 -12.88 2.15 -1.99
C PRO A 30 -12.60 3.56 -1.46
N HIS A 31 -13.47 4.12 -0.61
CA HIS A 31 -13.27 5.46 -0.04
C HIS A 31 -11.97 5.56 0.76
N VAL A 32 -11.61 4.49 1.47
CA VAL A 32 -10.36 4.41 2.25
C VAL A 32 -9.17 4.43 1.30
N PHE A 33 -9.19 3.63 0.23
CA PHE A 33 -8.09 3.53 -0.73
C PHE A 33 -7.89 4.84 -1.51
N GLU A 34 -8.96 5.43 -2.03
CA GLU A 34 -8.91 6.70 -2.79
C GLU A 34 -8.46 7.90 -1.95
N CYS A 35 -8.57 7.83 -0.62
CA CYS A 35 -8.15 8.93 0.24
C CYS A 35 -6.62 8.97 0.31
N ASN A 36 -6.02 10.01 -0.29
CA ASN A 36 -4.60 10.32 -0.13
C ASN A 36 -4.40 11.08 1.19
N LEU A 37 -3.65 10.47 2.11
CA LEU A 37 -3.41 11.04 3.43
C LEU A 37 -2.42 12.21 3.39
N GLU A 38 -1.40 12.15 2.53
CA GLU A 38 -0.38 13.20 2.43
C GLU A 38 -0.99 14.52 1.98
N THR A 39 -1.80 14.49 0.92
CA THR A 39 -2.49 15.68 0.42
C THR A 39 -3.47 16.22 1.46
N THR A 40 -4.20 15.34 2.13
CA THR A 40 -5.13 15.73 3.19
C THR A 40 -4.42 16.39 4.37
N VAL A 41 -3.30 15.84 4.83
CA VAL A 41 -2.52 16.44 5.92
C VAL A 41 -2.05 17.84 5.53
N ARG A 42 -1.54 18.01 4.30
CA ARG A 42 -1.13 19.32 3.78
C ARG A 42 -2.30 20.32 3.76
N GLU A 43 -3.49 19.88 3.37
CA GLU A 43 -4.71 20.71 3.40
C GLU A 43 -5.16 21.09 4.81
N ILE A 44 -4.98 20.20 5.80
CA ILE A 44 -5.29 20.50 7.21
C ILE A 44 -4.27 21.48 7.80
N LEU A 45 -2.99 21.35 7.46
CA LEU A 45 -1.91 22.23 7.93
C LEU A 45 -1.96 23.62 7.27
N SER A 46 -2.37 23.70 6.00
CA SER A 46 -2.47 24.94 5.24
C SER A 46 -3.87 25.11 4.66
N PRO A 47 -4.88 25.37 5.51
CA PRO A 47 -6.25 25.42 5.07
C PRO A 47 -6.51 26.70 4.27
N LYS A 48 -7.21 26.57 3.13
CA LYS A 48 -7.59 27.70 2.25
C LYS A 48 -8.52 28.71 2.93
N MET A 49 -9.15 28.32 4.03
CA MET A 49 -10.00 29.18 4.86
C MET A 49 -9.81 28.83 6.33
N LYS A 50 -10.09 29.77 7.24
CA LYS A 50 -9.91 29.56 8.68
C LYS A 50 -10.77 28.38 9.14
N VAL A 51 -10.10 27.32 9.63
CA VAL A 51 -10.73 26.16 10.27
C VAL A 51 -10.57 26.32 11.77
N GLY A 52 -11.66 26.14 12.53
CA GLY A 52 -11.59 26.22 14.00
C GLY A 52 -10.82 25.04 14.60
N LEU A 53 -10.20 25.23 15.77
CA LEU A 53 -9.43 24.18 16.44
C LEU A 53 -10.27 22.92 16.71
N ARG A 54 -11.53 23.09 17.13
CA ARG A 54 -12.47 21.98 17.33
C ARG A 54 -12.68 21.16 16.06
N THR A 55 -12.87 21.83 14.91
CA THR A 55 -13.03 21.14 13.62
C THR A 55 -11.75 20.43 13.19
N SER A 56 -10.57 21.03 13.43
CA SER A 56 -9.28 20.38 13.16
C SER A 56 -9.09 19.11 14.00
N GLY A 57 -9.54 19.11 15.26
CA GLY A 57 -9.54 17.90 16.09
C GLY A 57 -10.39 16.77 15.51
N HIS A 58 -11.58 17.08 14.99
CA HIS A 58 -12.43 16.08 14.31
C HIS A 58 -11.79 15.57 13.02
N LEU A 59 -11.15 16.45 12.25
CA LEU A 59 -10.42 16.04 11.03
C LEU A 59 -9.25 15.11 11.37
N LEU A 60 -8.51 15.37 12.44
CA LEU A 60 -7.43 14.51 12.91
C LEU A 60 -7.96 13.10 13.28
N ILE A 61 -9.09 13.03 13.99
CA ILE A 61 -9.73 11.75 14.32
C ILE A 61 -10.09 10.97 13.05
N GLY A 62 -10.69 11.65 12.06
CA GLY A 62 -11.00 11.04 10.77
C GLY A 62 -9.77 10.51 10.04
N LEU A 63 -8.69 11.29 10.02
CA LEU A 63 -7.41 10.94 9.40
C LEU A 63 -6.82 9.67 10.03
N VAL A 64 -6.71 9.64 11.36
CA VAL A 64 -6.15 8.49 12.10
C VAL A 64 -6.99 7.23 11.88
N ARG A 65 -8.32 7.35 11.81
CA ARG A 65 -9.19 6.21 11.49
C ARG A 65 -8.96 5.66 10.09
N ILE A 66 -8.83 6.52 9.07
CA ILE A 66 -8.50 6.09 7.70
C ILE A 66 -7.14 5.38 7.69
N TYR A 67 -6.12 5.97 8.33
CA TYR A 67 -4.79 5.36 8.44
C TYR A 67 -4.84 3.97 9.09
N SER A 68 -5.49 3.84 10.24
CA SER A 68 -5.64 2.56 10.94
C SER A 68 -6.30 1.50 10.04
N ARG A 69 -7.32 1.90 9.28
CA ARG A 69 -8.02 0.99 8.37
C ARG A 69 -7.16 0.58 7.16
N LYS A 70 -6.36 1.50 6.60
CA LYS A 70 -5.35 1.16 5.57
C LYS A 70 -4.35 0.14 6.10
N ALA A 71 -3.81 0.35 7.30
CA ALA A 71 -2.87 -0.59 7.93
C ALA A 71 -3.51 -1.98 8.16
N LYS A 72 -4.77 -2.03 8.62
CA LYS A 72 -5.51 -3.30 8.76
C LYS A 72 -5.70 -4.02 7.42
N TYR A 73 -6.03 -3.29 6.37
CA TYR A 73 -6.15 -3.88 5.03
C TYR A 73 -4.81 -4.40 4.52
N LEU A 74 -3.73 -3.65 4.71
CA LEU A 74 -2.39 -4.09 4.34
C LEU A 74 -1.99 -5.37 5.08
N LEU A 75 -2.18 -5.43 6.39
CA LEU A 75 -1.91 -6.62 7.20
C LEU A 75 -2.68 -7.84 6.66
N ALA A 76 -3.98 -7.68 6.38
CA ALA A 76 -4.81 -8.74 5.84
C ALA A 76 -4.31 -9.22 4.48
N ASP A 77 -3.98 -8.30 3.58
CA ASP A 77 -3.47 -8.62 2.24
C ASP A 77 -2.10 -9.33 2.33
N CYS A 78 -1.21 -8.88 3.21
CA CYS A 78 0.08 -9.54 3.49
C CYS A 78 -0.10 -10.94 4.07
N THR A 79 -1.07 -11.14 4.97
CA THR A 79 -1.36 -12.44 5.57
C THR A 79 -1.83 -13.44 4.52
N ILE A 80 -2.71 -12.99 3.62
CA ILE A 80 -3.18 -13.79 2.48
C ILE A 80 -2.04 -14.09 1.52
N ALA A 81 -1.21 -13.11 1.18
CA ALA A 81 -0.08 -13.27 0.28
C ALA A 81 0.96 -14.27 0.83
N LEU A 82 1.31 -14.14 2.12
CA LEU A 82 2.22 -15.07 2.80
C LEU A 82 1.66 -16.49 2.80
N GLY A 83 0.37 -16.66 3.09
CA GLY A 83 -0.29 -17.96 3.04
C GLY A 83 -0.20 -18.60 1.65
N LYS A 84 -0.50 -17.82 0.59
CA LYS A 84 -0.41 -18.28 -0.81
C LYS A 84 1.01 -18.69 -1.20
N ILE A 85 2.00 -17.88 -0.86
CA ILE A 85 3.42 -18.18 -1.12
C ILE A 85 3.82 -19.47 -0.39
N SER A 86 3.49 -19.59 0.91
CA SER A 86 3.79 -20.78 1.69
C SER A 86 3.15 -22.04 1.10
N THR A 87 1.93 -21.96 0.57
CA THR A 87 1.28 -23.11 -0.09
C THR A 87 1.84 -23.41 -1.48
N ALA A 88 2.24 -22.40 -2.26
CA ALA A 88 2.72 -22.59 -3.62
C ALA A 88 4.07 -23.31 -3.69
N PHE A 89 4.93 -23.13 -2.67
CA PHE A 89 6.25 -23.75 -2.60
C PHE A 89 6.32 -24.98 -1.70
N ARG A 90 5.17 -25.65 -1.44
CA ARG A 90 5.17 -26.91 -0.69
C ARG A 90 5.83 -28.03 -1.52
N PRO A 91 6.74 -28.83 -0.92
CA PRO A 91 7.33 -29.98 -1.59
C PRO A 91 6.23 -30.92 -2.10
N GLY A 92 6.22 -31.20 -3.41
CA GLY A 92 5.23 -32.05 -4.08
C GLY A 92 4.00 -31.33 -4.66
N GLN A 93 3.87 -30.01 -4.47
CA GLN A 93 2.83 -29.18 -5.08
C GLN A 93 3.40 -28.20 -6.13
N THR A 94 4.72 -28.17 -6.27
CA THR A 94 5.47 -27.51 -7.35
C THR A 94 5.58 -28.43 -8.57
N ASP A 95 5.69 -27.86 -9.77
CA ASP A 95 5.88 -28.60 -11.05
C ASP A 95 7.16 -29.47 -11.09
N LEU A 96 8.01 -29.34 -10.08
CA LEU A 96 9.21 -30.16 -9.86
C LEU A 96 8.79 -31.53 -9.29
N CYS A 97 9.11 -32.61 -10.02
CA CYS A 97 8.89 -33.98 -9.55
C CYS A 97 9.58 -34.22 -8.18
N LEU A 98 8.91 -34.95 -7.27
CA LEU A 98 9.52 -35.40 -6.01
C LEU A 98 10.83 -36.16 -6.32
N GLY A 99 11.98 -35.57 -5.99
CA GLY A 99 13.30 -36.15 -6.21
C GLY A 99 14.13 -35.52 -7.34
N ARG A 100 13.55 -34.65 -8.18
CA ARG A 100 14.28 -33.87 -9.20
C ARG A 100 14.21 -32.37 -8.88
N VAL A 101 14.80 -32.01 -7.75
CA VAL A 101 14.88 -30.59 -7.30
C VAL A 101 15.97 -29.84 -8.09
N GLU A 102 16.94 -30.57 -8.64
CA GLU A 102 18.04 -30.04 -9.44
C GLU A 102 17.96 -30.57 -10.88
N ALA A 103 18.26 -29.69 -11.84
CA ALA A 103 18.44 -30.09 -13.23
C ALA A 103 19.67 -31.00 -13.34
N THR A 104 19.55 -32.08 -14.12
CA THR A 104 20.70 -32.94 -14.39
C THR A 104 21.72 -32.15 -15.22
N VAL A 105 23.03 -32.25 -14.93
CA VAL A 105 24.08 -31.48 -15.62
C VAL A 105 23.96 -31.52 -17.16
N LYS A 106 23.51 -32.66 -17.71
CA LYS A 106 23.30 -32.85 -19.16
C LYS A 106 22.13 -32.04 -19.76
N GLU A 107 21.20 -31.56 -18.95
CA GLU A 107 20.07 -30.73 -19.38
C GLU A 107 20.35 -29.23 -19.25
N ILE A 108 21.47 -28.84 -18.64
CA ILE A 108 21.85 -27.43 -18.50
C ILE A 108 22.34 -26.95 -19.87
N THR A 109 21.52 -26.15 -20.56
CA THR A 109 21.85 -25.55 -21.87
C THR A 109 22.71 -24.29 -21.73
N LEU A 110 22.89 -23.78 -20.52
CA LEU A 110 23.75 -22.64 -20.26
C LEU A 110 25.22 -23.07 -20.44
N THR A 111 25.92 -22.44 -21.37
CA THR A 111 27.35 -22.64 -21.55
C THR A 111 28.08 -22.05 -20.34
N GLU A 112 28.99 -22.82 -19.73
CA GLU A 112 29.81 -22.39 -18.59
C GLU A 112 30.89 -21.39 -19.02
N ASP A 113 30.46 -20.21 -19.48
CA ASP A 113 31.36 -19.11 -19.82
C ASP A 113 31.57 -18.21 -18.59
N PHE A 114 32.53 -18.59 -17.76
CA PHE A 114 32.91 -17.83 -16.57
C PHE A 114 33.64 -16.53 -16.89
N THR A 115 34.01 -16.30 -18.16
CA THR A 115 34.70 -15.07 -18.61
C THR A 115 33.73 -13.95 -18.99
N ALA A 116 32.42 -14.23 -19.06
CA ALA A 116 31.40 -13.25 -19.43
C ALA A 116 31.31 -12.03 -18.48
N PHE A 117 31.87 -12.13 -17.27
CA PHE A 117 31.93 -11.06 -16.28
C PHE A 117 33.33 -10.44 -16.12
N ASP A 118 34.34 -10.89 -16.89
CA ASP A 118 35.67 -10.25 -16.97
C ASP A 118 35.63 -8.97 -17.81
N VAL A 119 34.53 -8.21 -17.74
CA VAL A 119 34.47 -6.87 -18.29
C VAL A 119 35.44 -6.02 -17.49
N GLU A 120 36.64 -5.81 -18.03
CA GLU A 120 37.61 -4.84 -17.53
C GLU A 120 36.89 -3.51 -17.34
N LEU A 121 36.63 -3.17 -16.07
CA LEU A 121 36.07 -1.86 -15.72
C LEU A 121 37.03 -0.80 -16.28
N PRO A 122 36.52 0.24 -16.97
CA PRO A 122 37.38 1.27 -17.52
C PRO A 122 38.22 1.85 -16.40
N HIS A 123 39.55 1.85 -16.57
CA HIS A 123 40.45 2.41 -15.57
C HIS A 123 40.05 3.87 -15.29
N PRO A 124 39.99 4.28 -14.02
CA PRO A 124 39.57 5.61 -13.68
C PRO A 124 40.65 6.59 -14.15
N TRP A 125 40.30 7.41 -15.14
CA TRP A 125 40.94 8.69 -15.42
C TRP A 125 39.91 9.79 -15.13
#